data_AF-A0A329IIJ6-F1
#
_entry.id   AF-A0A329IIJ6-F1
#
_cell.length_a   1.000
_cell.length_b   1.000
_cell.length_c   1.000
_cell.angle_alpha   90.00
_cell.angle_beta   90.00
_cell.angle_gamma   90.00
#
_symmetry.space_group_name_H-M   'P 1'
#
loop_
_entity.id
_entity.type
_entity.pdbx_description
1 polymer ?
#
loop_
_entity_poly.entity_id
_entity_poly.type
_entity_poly.pdbx_seq_one_letter_code
_entity_poly.pdbx_strand_id
1 'polypeptide(L)'
;MPPIETEWLSSMLLAGMLIQIVGFHVFYRRYLETIEKHLNEVALIQTHRSYYGDSHLGRRMREFFIMLMIVAPSSYKKFEAIPRWKIERVPRALRFVVKLQAFLMVVTALAAVMLYYFRLRHGI
;
A
#
# COMPACT_ATOMS: atom_id res chain seq x y z
N MET A 1 4.87 31.09 -12.72
CA MET A 1 4.64 29.84 -13.46
C MET A 1 3.23 29.92 -14.02
N PRO A 2 3.02 29.81 -15.34
CA PRO A 2 1.69 29.98 -15.93
C PRO A 2 0.71 28.91 -15.40
N PRO A 3 -0.58 29.24 -15.19
CA PRO A 3 -1.57 28.34 -14.57
C PRO A 3 -1.70 27.00 -15.31
N ILE A 4 -1.53 27.03 -16.64
CA ILE A 4 -1.61 25.86 -17.53
C ILE A 4 -0.64 24.74 -17.11
N GLU A 5 0.60 25.06 -16.71
CA GLU A 5 1.59 24.04 -16.32
C GLU A 5 1.18 23.28 -15.06
N THR A 6 0.53 23.97 -14.10
CA THR A 6 0.07 23.34 -12.86
C THR A 6 -1.18 22.48 -13.04
N GLU A 7 -2.00 22.75 -14.06
CA GLU A 7 -3.17 21.93 -14.41
C GLU A 7 -2.76 20.62 -15.07
N TRP A 8 -1.80 20.66 -16.00
CA TRP A 8 -1.22 19.46 -16.60
C TRP A 8 -0.55 18.57 -15.55
N LEU A 9 0.27 19.16 -14.66
CA LEU A 9 0.89 18.43 -13.55
C LEU A 9 -0.14 17.78 -12.62
N SER A 10 -1.19 18.50 -12.25
CA SER A 10 -2.28 17.96 -11.44
C SER A 10 -3.00 16.80 -12.13
N SER A 11 -3.23 16.91 -13.44
CA SER A 11 -3.91 15.87 -14.23
C SER A 11 -3.04 14.63 -14.37
N MET A 12 -1.73 14.80 -14.61
CA MET A 12 -0.76 13.69 -14.67
C MET A 12 -0.64 12.97 -13.32
N LEU A 13 -0.66 13.70 -12.20
CA LEU A 13 -0.67 13.10 -10.87
C LEU A 13 -1.95 12.32 -10.61
N LEU A 14 -3.10 12.85 -10.99
CA LEU A 14 -4.39 12.17 -10.82
C LEU A 14 -4.42 10.87 -11.65
N ALA A 15 -3.97 10.92 -12.90
CA ALA A 15 -3.81 9.73 -13.73
C ALA A 15 -2.84 8.71 -13.10
N GLY A 16 -1.69 9.17 -12.59
CA GLY A 16 -0.72 8.33 -11.88
C GLY A 16 -1.30 7.65 -10.64
N MET A 17 -2.08 8.38 -9.84
CA MET A 17 -2.80 7.82 -8.68
C MET A 17 -3.82 6.77 -9.10
N LEU A 18 -4.59 7.00 -10.16
CA LEU A 18 -5.56 6.03 -10.67
C LEU A 18 -4.87 4.74 -11.13
N ILE A 19 -3.76 4.86 -11.87
CA ILE A 19 -2.96 3.71 -12.30
C ILE A 19 -2.43 2.93 -11.09
N GLN A 20 -1.96 3.63 -10.05
CA GLN A 20 -1.51 3.00 -8.80
C GLN A 20 -2.65 2.27 -8.08
N ILE A 21 -3.85 2.88 -8.00
CA ILE A 21 -5.02 2.28 -7.34
C ILE A 21 -5.48 1.03 -8.09
N VAL A 22 -5.61 1.12 -9.42
CA VAL A 22 -6.03 -0.02 -10.25
C VAL A 22 -4.99 -1.13 -10.21
N GLY A 23 -3.71 -0.79 -10.35
CA GLY A 23 -2.61 -1.75 -10.25
C GLY A 23 -2.57 -2.44 -8.89
N PHE A 24 -2.77 -1.70 -7.80
CA PHE A 24 -2.86 -2.25 -6.44
C PHE A 24 -4.02 -3.23 -6.34
N HIS A 25 -5.20 -2.80 -6.80
CA HIS A 25 -6.41 -3.61 -6.73
C HIS A 25 -6.26 -4.92 -7.50
N VAL A 26 -5.72 -4.88 -8.73
CA VAL A 26 -5.46 -6.07 -9.54
C VAL A 26 -4.42 -6.97 -8.88
N PHE A 27 -3.32 -6.40 -8.36
CA PHE A 27 -2.26 -7.15 -7.69
C PHE A 27 -2.79 -7.92 -6.48
N TYR A 28 -3.48 -7.25 -5.55
CA TYR A 28 -4.04 -7.93 -4.37
C TYR A 28 -5.19 -8.86 -4.75
N ARG A 29 -6.00 -8.53 -5.76
CA ARG A 29 -7.03 -9.45 -6.23
C ARG A 29 -6.43 -10.79 -6.69
N ARG A 30 -5.23 -10.76 -7.30
CA ARG A 30 -4.55 -11.95 -7.83
C ARG A 30 -3.64 -12.65 -6.81
N TYR A 31 -2.90 -11.90 -6.00
CA TYR A 31 -1.81 -12.43 -5.18
C TYR A 31 -2.09 -12.43 -3.68
N LEU A 32 -3.19 -11.84 -3.20
CA LEU A 32 -3.52 -11.78 -1.77
C LEU A 32 -3.52 -13.17 -1.11
N GLU A 33 -4.30 -14.10 -1.67
CA GLU A 33 -4.40 -15.47 -1.13
C GLU A 33 -3.05 -16.21 -1.18
N THR A 34 -2.24 -15.93 -2.19
CA THR A 34 -0.90 -16.51 -2.31
C THR A 34 0.00 -15.97 -1.21
N ILE A 35 0.01 -14.65 -0.99
CA ILE A 35 0.81 -14.00 0.06
C ILE A 35 0.37 -14.50 1.44
N GLU A 36 -0.93 -14.60 1.68
CA GLU A 36 -1.47 -15.13 2.94
C GLU A 36 -1.11 -16.59 3.17
N LYS A 37 -1.09 -17.42 2.12
CA LYS A 37 -0.67 -18.81 2.25
C LYS A 37 0.78 -18.91 2.73
N HIS A 38 1.67 -18.05 2.22
CA HIS A 38 3.07 -17.99 2.69
C HIS A 38 3.19 -17.45 4.11
N LEU A 39 2.20 -16.66 4.55
CA LEU A 39 2.17 -16.02 5.86
C LEU A 39 1.24 -16.72 6.85
N ASN A 40 0.67 -17.88 6.49
CA ASN A 40 -0.31 -18.58 7.30
C ASN A 40 0.26 -19.04 8.66
N GLU A 41 1.58 -19.11 8.80
CA GLU A 41 2.25 -19.40 10.07
C GLU A 41 2.34 -18.20 11.03
N VAL A 42 1.87 -17.02 10.61
CA VAL A 42 1.76 -15.84 11.47
C VAL A 42 0.39 -15.91 12.14
N ALA A 43 0.37 -16.08 13.47
CA ALA A 43 -0.86 -16.20 14.24
C ALA A 43 -1.78 -14.99 14.00
N LEU A 44 -1.21 -13.78 13.96
CA LEU A 44 -1.97 -12.56 13.65
C LEU A 44 -2.73 -12.61 12.31
N ILE A 45 -2.19 -13.28 11.28
CA ILE A 45 -2.85 -13.39 9.97
C ILE A 45 -4.01 -14.38 10.02
N GLN A 46 -3.86 -15.48 10.76
CA GLN A 46 -4.96 -16.41 11.00
C GLN A 46 -6.07 -15.73 11.80
N THR A 47 -5.73 -14.96 12.84
CA THR A 47 -6.69 -14.18 13.62
C THR A 47 -7.39 -13.14 12.76
N HIS A 48 -6.65 -12.36 11.95
CA HIS A 48 -7.26 -11.38 11.04
C HIS A 48 -8.18 -12.05 10.02
N ARG A 49 -7.76 -13.18 9.43
CA ARG A 49 -8.60 -13.92 8.48
C ARG A 49 -9.86 -14.46 9.13
N SER A 50 -9.76 -15.01 10.34
CA SER A 50 -10.91 -15.51 11.10
C SER A 50 -11.86 -14.40 11.55
N TYR A 51 -11.33 -13.22 11.87
CA TYR A 51 -12.11 -12.09 12.38
C TYR A 51 -12.83 -11.33 11.25
N TYR A 52 -12.14 -11.05 10.15
CA TYR A 52 -12.67 -10.26 9.03
C TYR A 52 -13.37 -11.11 7.96
N GLY A 53 -13.08 -12.41 7.90
CA GLY A 53 -13.65 -13.35 6.94
C GLY A 53 -13.31 -13.01 5.47
N ASP A 54 -14.12 -13.53 4.56
CA ASP A 54 -13.99 -13.31 3.11
C ASP A 54 -14.97 -12.25 2.56
N SER A 55 -15.54 -11.43 3.45
CA SER A 55 -16.34 -10.27 3.05
C SER A 55 -15.49 -9.25 2.28
N HIS A 56 -16.11 -8.43 1.42
CA HIS A 56 -15.38 -7.42 0.63
C HIS A 56 -14.60 -6.43 1.52
N LEU A 57 -15.22 -5.98 2.62
CA LEU A 57 -14.60 -5.13 3.64
C LEU A 57 -13.47 -5.87 4.36
N GLY A 58 -13.70 -7.13 4.73
CA GLY A 58 -12.70 -7.94 5.42
C GLY A 58 -11.46 -8.22 4.57
N ARG A 59 -11.66 -8.49 3.28
CA ARG A 59 -10.60 -8.64 2.29
C ARG A 59 -9.74 -7.38 2.21
N ARG A 60 -10.37 -6.20 2.16
CA ARG A 60 -9.67 -4.92 2.13
C ARG A 60 -8.85 -4.66 3.40
N MET A 61 -9.38 -5.02 4.57
CA MET A 61 -8.63 -4.93 5.82
C MET A 61 -7.42 -5.86 5.85
N ARG A 62 -7.54 -7.07 5.29
CA ARG A 62 -6.42 -8.02 5.13
C ARG A 62 -5.35 -7.50 4.17
N GLU A 63 -5.75 -6.87 3.07
CA GLU A 63 -4.83 -6.20 2.14
C GLU A 63 -4.00 -5.12 2.85
N PHE A 64 -4.65 -4.21 3.57
CA PHE A 64 -3.97 -3.17 4.35
C PHE A 64 -3.04 -3.76 5.40
N PHE A 65 -3.49 -4.80 6.09
CA PHE A 65 -2.70 -5.46 7.12
C PHE A 65 -1.41 -6.08 6.53
N ILE A 66 -1.51 -6.80 5.42
CA ILE A 66 -0.35 -7.39 4.73
C ILE A 66 0.60 -6.31 4.23
N MET A 67 0.06 -5.23 3.65
CA MET A 67 0.87 -4.10 3.20
C MET A 67 1.69 -3.52 4.36
N LEU A 68 1.04 -3.21 5.48
CA LEU A 68 1.70 -2.67 6.68
C LEU A 68 2.74 -3.66 7.24
N MET A 69 2.42 -4.95 7.27
CA MET A 69 3.34 -5.96 7.77
C MET A 69 4.61 -6.08 6.92
N ILE A 70 4.50 -5.95 5.59
CA ILE A 70 5.65 -6.03 4.66
C ILE A 70 6.48 -4.73 4.68
N VAL A 71 5.83 -3.58 4.75
CA VAL A 71 6.48 -2.26 4.67
C VAL A 71 7.10 -1.87 6.01
N ALA A 72 6.36 -2.04 7.10
CA ALA A 72 6.73 -1.62 8.45
C ALA A 72 6.59 -2.77 9.46
N PRO A 73 7.38 -3.86 9.32
CA PRO A 73 7.29 -4.99 10.23
C PRO A 73 7.63 -4.64 11.68
N SER A 74 8.44 -3.60 11.88
CA SER A 74 8.80 -3.08 13.21
C SER A 74 7.61 -2.52 13.99
N SER A 75 6.57 -2.04 13.32
CA SER A 75 5.38 -1.47 13.97
C SER A 75 4.59 -2.52 14.75
N TYR A 76 4.75 -3.80 14.39
CA TYR A 76 4.05 -4.92 15.04
C TYR A 76 4.82 -5.55 16.20
N LYS A 77 6.04 -5.08 16.51
CA LYS A 77 6.86 -5.59 17.64
C LYS A 77 6.11 -5.66 18.98
N LYS A 78 5.11 -4.81 19.20
CA LYS A 78 4.29 -4.76 20.42
C LYS A 78 3.17 -5.82 20.50
N PHE A 79 2.71 -6.35 19.36
CA PHE A 79 1.57 -7.29 19.31
C PHE A 79 2.04 -8.73 19.15
N GLU A 80 3.05 -8.94 18.33
CA GLU A 80 3.75 -10.21 18.17
C GLU A 80 5.09 -9.80 17.55
N ALA A 81 6.24 -10.26 18.07
CA ALA A 81 7.50 -10.02 17.39
C ALA A 81 7.51 -10.82 16.09
N ILE A 82 6.86 -10.31 15.03
CA ILE A 82 6.75 -10.97 13.73
C ILE A 82 8.18 -11.19 13.27
N PRO A 83 8.68 -12.44 13.29
CA PRO A 83 10.07 -12.68 13.01
C PRO A 83 10.31 -12.33 11.55
N ARG A 84 11.38 -11.58 11.25
CA ARG A 84 11.71 -11.18 9.88
C ARG A 84 11.78 -12.39 8.93
N TRP A 85 12.18 -13.54 9.44
CA TRP A 85 12.23 -14.79 8.69
C TRP A 85 10.84 -15.27 8.18
N LYS A 86 9.74 -14.99 8.89
CA LYS A 86 8.38 -15.33 8.43
C LYS A 86 7.98 -14.48 7.22
N ILE A 87 8.32 -13.19 7.26
CA ILE A 87 8.07 -12.26 6.14
C ILE A 87 8.97 -12.63 4.95
N GLU A 88 10.18 -13.13 5.21
CA GLU A 88 11.12 -13.55 4.17
C GLU A 88 10.67 -14.74 3.33
N ARG A 89 9.74 -15.55 3.85
CA ARG A 89 9.10 -16.64 3.08
C ARG A 89 8.23 -16.16 1.95
N VAL A 90 7.72 -14.93 2.01
CA VAL A 90 7.02 -14.32 0.87
C VAL A 90 8.04 -14.10 -0.25
N PRO A 91 7.72 -14.52 -1.49
CA PRO A 91 8.59 -14.29 -2.65
C PRO A 91 9.12 -12.86 -2.69
N ARG A 92 10.43 -12.69 -2.90
CA ARG A 92 11.07 -11.36 -2.93
C ARG A 92 10.39 -10.43 -3.92
N ALA A 93 9.97 -10.95 -5.08
CA ALA A 93 9.24 -10.19 -6.09
C ALA A 93 7.95 -9.58 -5.54
N LEU A 94 7.14 -10.36 -4.83
CA LEU A 94 5.88 -9.87 -4.23
C LEU A 94 6.16 -8.83 -3.15
N ARG A 95 7.15 -9.06 -2.28
CA ARG A 95 7.55 -8.07 -1.27
C ARG A 95 8.06 -6.79 -1.90
N PHE A 96 8.83 -6.90 -2.99
CA PHE A 96 9.34 -5.75 -3.71
C PHE A 96 8.21 -4.93 -4.32
N VAL A 97 7.23 -5.57 -4.97
CA VAL A 97 6.05 -4.88 -5.52
C VAL A 97 5.29 -4.14 -4.42
N VAL A 98 5.01 -4.79 -3.28
CA VAL A 98 4.31 -4.15 -2.16
C VAL A 98 5.09 -2.94 -1.62
N LYS A 99 6.41 -3.07 -1.44
CA LYS A 99 7.26 -1.97 -0.96
C LYS A 99 7.35 -0.84 -1.97
N LEU A 100 7.55 -1.15 -3.25
CA LEU A 100 7.58 -0.20 -4.34
C LEU A 100 6.26 0.58 -4.40
N GLN A 101 5.14 -0.12 -4.24
CA GLN A 101 3.83 0.51 -4.28
C GLN A 101 3.58 1.43 -3.09
N ALA A 102 3.95 1.01 -1.88
CA ALA A 102 3.88 1.88 -0.71
C ALA A 102 4.78 3.11 -0.87
N PHE A 103 6.00 2.93 -1.39
CA PHE A 103 6.91 4.04 -1.70
C PHE A 103 6.30 5.01 -2.71
N LEU A 104 5.73 4.49 -3.80
CA LEU A 104 5.06 5.29 -4.82
C LEU A 104 3.86 6.06 -4.27
N MET A 105 3.07 5.48 -3.36
CA MET A 105 1.97 6.19 -2.68
C MET A 105 2.48 7.35 -1.82
N VAL A 106 3.59 7.15 -1.09
CA VAL A 106 4.20 8.22 -0.28
C VAL A 106 4.71 9.34 -1.18
N VAL A 107 5.40 9.00 -2.28
CA VAL A 107 5.92 9.99 -3.23
C VAL A 107 4.79 10.78 -3.89
N THR A 108 3.71 10.12 -4.34
CA THR A 108 2.58 10.82 -4.95
C THR A 108 1.82 11.68 -3.95
N ALA A 109 1.68 11.23 -2.70
CA ALA A 109 1.09 12.05 -1.63
C ALA A 109 1.93 13.30 -1.34
N LEU A 110 3.26 13.16 -1.22
CA LEU A 110 4.16 14.30 -1.01
C LEU A 110 4.13 15.28 -2.19
N ALA A 111 4.10 14.77 -3.43
CA ALA A 111 3.98 15.60 -4.63
C ALA A 111 2.65 16.37 -4.65
N ALA A 112 1.54 15.72 -4.27
CA ALA A 112 0.24 16.37 -4.15
C ALA A 112 0.24 17.47 -3.07
N VAL A 113 0.83 17.20 -1.90
CA VAL A 113 0.96 18.19 -0.82
C VAL A 113 1.83 19.38 -1.26
N MET A 114 2.95 19.13 -1.95
CA MET A 114 3.81 20.19 -2.47
C MET A 114 3.05 21.05 -3.49
N LEU A 115 2.33 20.45 -4.43
CA LEU A 115 1.52 21.20 -5.40
C LEU A 115 0.41 22.00 -4.73
N TYR A 116 -0.26 21.42 -3.75
CA TYR A 116 -1.29 22.11 -2.98
C TYR A 116 -0.73 23.32 -2.25
N TYR A 117 0.41 23.16 -1.57
CA TYR A 117 1.11 24.25 -0.90
C TYR A 117 1.56 25.33 -1.90
N PHE A 118 2.05 24.93 -3.08
CA PHE A 118 2.47 25.85 -4.13
C PHE A 118 1.30 26.68 -4.67
N ARG A 119 0.13 26.05 -4.91
CA ARG A 119 -1.11 26.75 -5.30
C ARG A 119 -1.56 27.75 -4.24
N LEU A 120 -1.61 27.32 -2.97
CA LEU A 120 -1.96 28.20 -1.85
C LEU A 120 -1.01 29.41 -1.72
N ARG A 121 0.30 29.20 -1.88
CA ARG A 121 1.31 30.26 -1.75
C ARG A 121 1.32 31.23 -2.94
N HIS A 122 0.85 30.82 -4.11
CA HIS A 122 0.86 31.65 -5.33
C HIS A 122 -0.52 32.17 -5.73
N GLY A 123 -1.57 31.88 -4.95
CA GLY A 123 -2.89 32.48 -5.11
C GLY A 123 -3.56 32.13 -6.44
N ILE A 124 -3.39 30.87 -6.89
CA ILE A 124 -4.12 30.30 -8.03
C ILE A 124 -5.22 29.37 -7.50
#